data_AF-A0A094F8K8-F1
#
_entry.id   AF-A0A094F8K8-F1
#
_cell.length_a   1.000
_cell.length_b   1.000
_cell.length_c   1.000
_cell.angle_alpha   90.00
_cell.angle_beta   90.00
_cell.angle_gamma   90.00
#
_symmetry.space_group_name_H-M   'P 1'
#
loop_
_entity.id
_entity.type
_entity.pdbx_description
1 polymer ?
#
loop_
_entity_poly.entity_id
_entity_poly.type
_entity_poly.pdbx_seq_one_letter_code
_entity_poly.pdbx_strand_id
1 'polypeptide(L)'
;MAILNEPMTYLAFGVVRFIQFILALTVCGLYGVDVTSMRKAHVHTDGRWAYAIVVGTFSAITALVYLIPVTMRKMSILFVWDVLLLFFWIVLFGIFGKLFIKEDAEGNKDIQRMKNAVWVDLINMLLWLATSISVGIYWFKHRHNRSQFTGRAVV
;
A
#
# COMPACT_ATOMS: atom_id res chain seq x y z
N MET A 1 3.07 -8.00 -20.50
CA MET A 1 2.32 -9.25 -20.69
C MET A 1 0.93 -8.84 -21.11
N ALA A 2 0.54 -9.12 -22.35
CA ALA A 2 -0.83 -8.93 -22.79
C ALA A 2 -1.55 -10.28 -22.58
N ILE A 3 -2.12 -10.46 -21.39
CA ILE A 3 -2.91 -11.67 -21.07
C ILE A 3 -4.40 -11.31 -20.93
N LEU A 4 -4.74 -10.02 -20.91
CA LEU A 4 -6.10 -9.50 -20.74
C LEU A 4 -6.33 -8.37 -21.75
N ASN A 5 -7.53 -8.30 -22.34
CA ASN A 5 -7.95 -7.14 -23.14
C ASN A 5 -7.81 -5.86 -22.30
N GLU A 6 -7.52 -4.71 -22.92
CA GLU A 6 -7.42 -3.40 -22.24
C GLU A 6 -8.47 -3.21 -21.13
N PRO A 7 -9.80 -3.36 -21.38
CA PRO A 7 -10.83 -3.21 -20.33
C PRO A 7 -10.70 -4.22 -19.18
N MET A 8 -10.30 -5.46 -19.45
CA MET A 8 -10.10 -6.47 -18.41
C MET A 8 -8.91 -6.14 -17.51
N THR A 9 -7.86 -5.54 -18.07
CA THR A 9 -6.72 -5.05 -17.29
C THR A 9 -7.16 -3.92 -16.35
N TYR A 10 -7.94 -2.95 -16.85
CA TYR A 10 -8.51 -1.88 -16.01
C TYR A 10 -9.36 -2.43 -14.86
N LEU A 11 -10.23 -3.40 -15.14
CA LEU A 11 -11.06 -4.03 -14.10
C LEU A 11 -10.22 -4.79 -13.07
N ALA A 12 -9.22 -5.56 -13.51
CA ALA A 12 -8.34 -6.30 -12.61
C ALA A 12 -7.57 -5.35 -11.68
N PHE A 13 -7.00 -4.27 -12.22
CA PHE A 13 -6.34 -3.25 -11.41
C PHE A 13 -7.32 -2.58 -10.43
N GLY A 14 -8.53 -2.24 -10.89
CA GLY A 14 -9.56 -1.66 -10.03
C GLY A 14 -9.94 -2.56 -8.86
N VAL A 15 -10.14 -3.86 -9.10
CA VAL A 15 -10.41 -4.85 -8.03
C VAL A 15 -9.26 -4.92 -7.04
N VAL A 16 -8.02 -4.98 -7.50
CA VAL A 16 -6.85 -5.00 -6.61
C VAL A 16 -6.76 -3.72 -5.78
N ARG A 17 -7.00 -2.54 -6.37
CA ARG A 17 -7.04 -1.26 -5.63
C ARG A 17 -8.16 -1.23 -4.59
N PHE A 18 -9.32 -1.77 -4.92
CA PHE A 18 -10.44 -1.85 -3.98
C PHE A 18 -10.12 -2.77 -2.78
N ILE A 19 -9.46 -3.90 -3.02
CA ILE A 19 -8.99 -4.79 -1.95
C ILE A 19 -7.93 -4.09 -1.09
N GLN A 20 -6.95 -3.42 -1.71
CA GLN A 20 -5.93 -2.64 -0.99
C GLN A 20 -6.55 -1.54 -0.12
N PHE A 21 -7.61 -0.89 -0.61
CA PHE A 21 -8.38 0.11 0.13
C PHE A 21 -9.03 -0.49 1.39
N ILE A 22 -9.75 -1.61 1.25
CA ILE A 22 -10.40 -2.29 2.38
C ILE A 22 -9.37 -2.74 3.41
N LEU A 23 -8.25 -3.33 2.98
CA LEU A 23 -7.19 -3.78 3.89
C LEU A 23 -6.54 -2.59 4.60
N ALA A 24 -6.29 -1.49 3.90
CA ALA A 24 -5.76 -0.28 4.52
C ALA A 24 -6.70 0.32 5.58
N LEU A 25 -8.01 0.34 5.33
CA LEU A 25 -9.01 0.73 6.33
C LEU A 25 -9.08 -0.24 7.51
N THR A 26 -8.97 -1.55 7.23
CA THR A 26 -8.91 -2.58 8.27
C THR A 26 -7.73 -2.34 9.21
N VAL A 27 -6.55 -2.04 8.66
CA VAL A 27 -5.36 -1.67 9.44
C VAL A 27 -5.63 -0.41 10.27
N CYS A 28 -6.18 0.65 9.68
CA CYS A 28 -6.53 1.86 10.44
C CYS A 28 -7.48 1.56 11.61
N GLY A 29 -8.46 0.67 11.41
CA GLY A 29 -9.38 0.25 12.46
C GLY A 29 -8.69 -0.58 13.55
N LEU A 30 -7.91 -1.58 13.17
CA LEU A 30 -7.21 -2.48 14.10
C LEU A 30 -6.24 -1.71 15.00
N TYR A 31 -5.41 -0.84 14.42
CA TYR A 31 -4.43 -0.06 15.18
C TYR A 31 -5.04 1.19 15.83
N GLY A 32 -6.12 1.74 15.27
CA GLY A 32 -6.81 2.93 15.80
C GLY A 32 -7.54 2.70 17.12
N VAL A 33 -8.06 1.49 17.33
CA VAL A 33 -8.67 1.09 18.61
C VAL A 33 -7.64 1.13 19.74
N ASP A 34 -6.42 0.65 19.49
CA ASP A 34 -5.35 0.63 20.48
C ASP A 34 -4.88 2.05 20.85
N VAL A 35 -4.72 2.93 19.86
CA VAL A 35 -4.41 4.36 20.11
C VAL A 35 -5.51 5.02 20.93
N THR A 36 -6.77 4.77 20.60
CA THR A 36 -7.92 5.34 21.31
C THR A 36 -8.00 4.82 22.75
N SER A 37 -7.70 3.53 22.96
CA SER A 37 -7.63 2.91 24.28
C SER A 37 -6.54 3.55 25.15
N MET A 38 -5.31 3.68 24.62
CA MET A 38 -4.21 4.34 25.32
C MET A 38 -4.52 5.79 25.66
N ARG A 39 -5.12 6.53 24.72
CA ARG A 39 -5.54 7.92 24.94
C ARG A 39 -6.56 8.04 26.07
N LYS A 40 -7.55 7.13 26.14
CA LYS A 40 -8.55 7.10 27.21
C LYS A 40 -7.96 6.73 28.57
N ALA A 41 -6.95 5.86 28.57
CA ALA A 41 -6.23 5.47 29.78
C ALA A 41 -5.16 6.51 30.22
N HIS A 42 -5.08 7.67 29.57
CA HIS A 42 -4.08 8.72 29.83
C HIS A 42 -2.63 8.23 29.77
N VAL A 43 -2.37 7.16 29.01
CA VAL A 43 -1.01 6.64 28.76
C VAL A 43 -0.47 7.16 27.44
N HIS A 44 0.85 7.31 27.37
CA HIS A 44 1.52 7.79 26.18
C HIS A 44 1.31 6.84 25.00
N THR A 45 0.81 7.35 23.87
CA THR A 45 0.66 6.56 22.64
C THR A 45 2.02 6.37 22.00
N ASP A 46 2.46 5.12 21.88
CA ASP A 46 3.70 4.80 21.18
C ASP A 46 3.58 5.14 19.69
N GLY A 47 4.61 5.82 19.15
CA GLY A 47 4.64 6.31 17.77
C GLY A 47 4.49 5.21 16.70
N ARG A 48 4.74 3.94 17.05
CA ARG A 48 4.55 2.79 16.14
C ARG A 48 3.09 2.63 15.71
N TRP A 49 2.13 2.88 16.61
CA TRP A 49 0.71 2.78 16.31
C TRP A 49 0.22 3.96 15.45
N ALA A 50 0.73 5.16 15.74
CA ALA A 50 0.46 6.35 14.93
C ALA A 50 0.99 6.17 13.50
N TYR A 51 2.19 5.59 13.35
CA TYR A 51 2.75 5.25 12.05
C TYR A 51 1.82 4.33 11.25
N ALA A 52 1.26 3.29 11.87
CA ALA A 52 0.34 2.37 11.20
C ALA A 52 -0.90 3.08 10.64
N ILE A 53 -1.50 3.97 11.43
CA ILE A 53 -2.68 4.74 11.01
C ILE A 53 -2.34 5.68 9.86
N VAL A 54 -1.19 6.36 9.92
CA VAL A 54 -0.75 7.29 8.87
C VAL A 54 -0.51 6.55 7.55
N VAL A 55 0.21 5.43 7.59
CA VAL A 55 0.47 4.60 6.40
C VAL A 55 -0.83 4.03 5.84
N GLY A 56 -1.70 3.49 6.69
CA GLY A 56 -3.02 3.00 6.28
C GLY A 56 -3.88 4.10 5.65
N THR A 57 -3.87 5.31 6.20
CA THR A 57 -4.65 6.45 5.67
C THR A 57 -4.13 6.90 4.31
N PHE A 58 -2.81 7.07 4.15
CA PHE A 58 -2.22 7.41 2.86
C PHE A 58 -2.47 6.33 1.80
N SER A 59 -2.37 5.06 2.21
CA SER A 59 -2.68 3.91 1.34
C SER A 59 -4.15 3.92 0.92
N ALA A 60 -5.08 4.18 1.84
CA ALA A 60 -6.52 4.23 1.56
C ALA A 60 -6.87 5.37 0.60
N ILE A 61 -6.35 6.58 0.86
CA ILE A 61 -6.54 7.73 -0.03
C ILE A 61 -5.97 7.44 -1.41
N THR A 62 -4.76 6.88 -1.48
CA THR A 62 -4.12 6.55 -2.77
C THR A 62 -4.93 5.52 -3.54
N ALA A 63 -5.36 4.44 -2.88
CA ALA A 63 -6.18 3.42 -3.51
C ALA A 63 -7.51 3.99 -4.03
N LEU A 64 -8.15 4.90 -3.29
CA LEU A 64 -9.38 5.58 -3.70
C LEU A 64 -9.15 6.49 -4.92
N VAL A 65 -8.07 7.28 -4.92
CA VAL A 65 -7.70 8.13 -6.06
C VAL A 65 -7.45 7.30 -7.31
N TYR A 66 -6.82 6.14 -7.16
CA TYR A 66 -6.47 5.25 -8.27
C TYR A 66 -7.66 4.46 -8.82
N LEU A 67 -8.78 4.38 -8.09
CA LEU A 67 -10.04 3.87 -8.63
C LEU A 67 -10.65 4.82 -9.68
N ILE A 68 -10.24 6.10 -9.70
CA ILE A 68 -10.72 7.07 -10.69
C ILE A 68 -9.97 6.84 -12.02
N PRO A 69 -10.65 6.45 -13.12
CA PRO A 69 -10.00 6.06 -14.39
C PRO A 69 -9.10 7.14 -15.01
N VAL A 70 -9.35 8.41 -14.69
CA VAL A 70 -8.57 9.57 -15.20
C VAL A 70 -7.12 9.56 -14.71
N THR A 71 -6.85 9.01 -13.53
CA THR A 71 -5.52 9.04 -12.92
C THR A 71 -4.54 8.10 -13.63
N MET A 72 -5.04 7.05 -14.28
CA MET A 72 -4.23 6.06 -15.00
C MET A 72 -3.53 6.62 -16.25
N ARG A 73 -3.84 7.83 -16.72
CA ARG A 73 -3.09 8.48 -17.81
C ARG A 73 -1.72 9.05 -17.40
N LYS A 74 -1.45 9.21 -16.09
CA LYS A 74 -0.19 9.78 -15.56
C LYS A 74 0.75 8.72 -14.95
N MET A 75 0.87 7.55 -15.58
CA MET A 75 1.57 6.38 -15.03
C MET A 75 3.03 6.59 -14.56
N SER A 76 3.74 7.60 -15.08
CA SER A 76 5.14 7.84 -14.74
C SER A 76 5.38 8.32 -13.31
N ILE A 77 4.47 9.11 -12.72
CA ILE A 77 4.55 9.54 -11.32
C ILE A 77 3.98 8.47 -10.38
N LEU A 78 3.04 7.66 -10.87
CA LEU A 78 2.38 6.62 -10.07
C LEU A 78 3.34 5.50 -9.63
N PHE A 79 4.34 5.16 -10.47
CA PHE A 79 5.31 4.11 -10.10
C PHE A 79 6.13 4.48 -8.86
N VAL A 80 6.68 5.69 -8.81
CA VAL A 80 7.51 6.14 -7.69
C VAL A 80 6.68 6.21 -6.40
N TRP A 81 5.44 6.67 -6.50
CA TRP A 81 4.52 6.74 -5.37
C TRP A 81 4.12 5.36 -4.85
N ASP A 82 3.84 4.40 -5.74
CA ASP A 82 3.52 3.03 -5.36
C ASP A 82 4.68 2.33 -4.64
N VAL A 83 5.91 2.53 -5.12
CA VAL A 83 7.12 2.01 -4.47
C VAL A 83 7.34 2.66 -3.11
N LEU A 84 7.04 3.95 -2.96
CA LEU A 84 7.13 4.64 -1.66
C LEU A 84 6.12 4.07 -0.66
N LEU A 85 4.88 3.84 -1.06
CA LEU A 85 3.87 3.21 -0.21
C LEU A 85 4.25 1.77 0.15
N LEU A 86 4.77 1.01 -0.81
CA LEU A 86 5.30 -0.32 -0.55
C LEU A 86 6.42 -0.28 0.51
N PHE A 87 7.35 0.67 0.42
CA PHE A 87 8.40 0.84 1.42
C PHE A 87 7.82 1.09 2.81
N PHE A 88 6.79 1.93 2.94
CA PHE A 88 6.12 2.15 4.22
C PHE A 88 5.43 0.89 4.76
N TRP A 89 4.79 0.09 3.90
CA TRP A 89 4.21 -1.19 4.29
C TRP A 89 5.25 -2.22 4.74
N ILE A 90 6.44 -2.25 4.10
CA ILE A 90 7.55 -3.11 4.52
C ILE A 90 8.03 -2.72 5.93
N VAL A 91 8.20 -1.42 6.20
CA VAL A 91 8.62 -0.93 7.52
C VAL A 91 7.54 -1.26 8.56
N LEU A 92 6.27 -1.02 8.25
CA LEU A 92 5.14 -1.33 9.14
C LEU A 92 5.11 -2.82 9.50
N PHE A 93 5.13 -3.69 8.49
CA PHE A 93 5.18 -5.14 8.70
C PHE A 93 6.45 -5.56 9.46
N GLY A 94 7.60 -4.94 9.21
CA GLY A 94 8.83 -5.23 9.95
C GLY A 94 8.73 -4.91 11.45
N ILE A 95 8.11 -3.78 11.79
CA ILE A 95 7.90 -3.34 13.18
C ILE A 95 6.95 -4.31 13.90
N PHE A 96 5.75 -4.53 13.35
CA PHE A 96 4.72 -5.33 14.00
C PHE A 96 4.97 -6.84 13.89
N GLY A 97 5.60 -7.27 12.80
CA GLY A 97 6.05 -8.65 12.62
C GLY A 97 7.08 -9.05 13.67
N LYS A 98 8.07 -8.19 13.96
CA LYS A 98 9.03 -8.44 15.04
C LYS A 98 8.35 -8.50 16.42
N LEU A 99 7.32 -7.68 16.64
CA LEU A 99 6.67 -7.56 17.93
C LEU A 99 5.70 -8.71 18.24
N PHE A 100 4.95 -9.19 17.24
CA PHE A 100 3.84 -10.12 17.49
C PHE A 100 4.02 -11.52 16.92
N ILE A 101 4.86 -11.74 15.90
CA ILE A 101 4.99 -13.08 15.29
C ILE A 101 5.56 -14.09 16.28
N LYS A 102 6.57 -13.68 17.05
CA LYS A 102 7.26 -14.53 18.04
C LYS A 102 6.66 -14.46 19.43
N GLU A 103 5.72 -13.54 19.67
CA GLU A 103 5.10 -13.37 20.98
C GLU A 103 4.08 -14.49 21.24
N ASP A 104 4.21 -15.14 22.39
CA ASP A 104 3.23 -16.14 22.81
C ASP A 104 2.01 -15.43 23.39
N ALA A 105 0.84 -15.78 22.84
CA ALA A 105 -0.38 -15.05 23.18
C ALA A 105 -0.90 -15.38 24.59
N GLU A 106 -0.40 -16.41 25.27
CA GLU A 106 -0.79 -16.84 26.64
C GLU A 106 -2.30 -16.75 26.96
N GLY A 107 -3.17 -16.95 25.96
CA GLY A 107 -4.63 -16.81 26.10
C GLY A 107 -5.18 -15.37 26.06
N ASN A 108 -4.33 -14.35 25.91
CA ASN A 108 -4.71 -12.96 25.71
C ASN A 108 -5.25 -12.72 24.28
N LYS A 109 -6.54 -12.39 24.21
CA LYS A 109 -7.26 -12.12 22.96
C LYS A 109 -6.72 -10.90 22.20
N ASP A 110 -6.17 -9.91 22.90
CA ASP A 110 -5.62 -8.71 22.26
C ASP A 110 -4.33 -9.01 21.49
N ILE A 111 -3.48 -9.89 22.04
CA ILE A 111 -2.27 -10.35 21.36
C ILE A 111 -2.65 -11.20 20.14
N GLN A 112 -3.64 -12.10 20.26
CA GLN A 112 -4.11 -12.88 19.11
C GLN A 112 -4.67 -12.00 17.99
N ARG A 113 -5.44 -10.95 18.33
CA ARG A 113 -5.93 -9.96 17.37
C ARG A 113 -4.77 -9.27 16.65
N MET A 114 -3.71 -8.89 17.37
CA MET A 114 -2.53 -8.26 16.78
C MET A 114 -1.71 -9.20 15.91
N LYS A 115 -1.62 -10.49 16.26
CA LYS A 115 -1.03 -11.50 15.37
C LYS A 115 -1.80 -11.61 14.05
N ASN A 116 -3.13 -11.55 14.10
CA ASN A 116 -3.96 -11.54 12.90
C ASN A 116 -3.79 -10.23 12.10
N ALA A 117 -3.64 -9.09 12.78
CA ALA A 117 -3.39 -7.79 12.13
C ALA A 117 -2.08 -7.80 11.32
N VAL A 118 -1.02 -8.41 11.85
CA VAL A 118 0.26 -8.58 11.13
C VAL A 118 0.09 -9.34 9.82
N TRP A 119 -0.80 -10.35 9.77
CA TRP A 119 -1.10 -11.06 8.53
C TRP A 119 -1.85 -10.18 7.53
N VAL A 120 -2.75 -9.31 8.00
CA VAL A 120 -3.43 -8.31 7.16
C VAL A 120 -2.41 -7.33 6.57
N ASP A 121 -1.46 -6.86 7.38
CA ASP A 121 -0.36 -6.00 6.91
C ASP A 121 0.47 -6.68 5.83
N LEU A 122 0.83 -7.95 6.04
CA LEU A 122 1.60 -8.74 5.08
C LEU A 122 0.87 -8.88 3.74
N ILE A 123 -0.42 -9.25 3.77
CA ILE A 123 -1.22 -9.40 2.55
C ILE A 123 -1.29 -8.07 1.82
N ASN A 124 -1.56 -6.97 2.53
CA ASN A 124 -1.66 -5.67 1.89
C ASN A 124 -0.31 -5.22 1.30
N MET A 125 0.79 -5.43 2.03
CA MET A 125 2.15 -5.18 1.55
C MET A 125 2.44 -5.97 0.26
N LEU A 126 2.09 -7.25 0.21
CA LEU A 126 2.29 -8.09 -0.97
C LEU A 126 1.44 -7.64 -2.17
N LEU A 127 0.22 -7.17 -1.93
CA LEU A 127 -0.59 -6.56 -2.98
C LEU A 127 0.06 -5.29 -3.52
N TRP A 128 0.57 -4.41 -2.64
CA TRP A 128 1.32 -3.21 -3.04
C TRP A 128 2.59 -3.56 -3.82
N LEU A 129 3.27 -4.66 -3.47
CA LEU A 129 4.42 -5.16 -4.22
C LEU A 129 4.02 -5.61 -5.62
N ALA A 130 2.97 -6.43 -5.75
CA ALA A 130 2.49 -6.92 -7.03
C ALA A 130 2.06 -5.77 -7.96
N THR A 131 1.36 -4.76 -7.42
CA THR A 131 0.96 -3.59 -8.20
C THR A 131 2.17 -2.73 -8.59
N SER A 132 3.11 -2.51 -7.67
CA SER A 132 4.33 -1.73 -7.94
C SER A 132 5.19 -2.37 -9.04
N ILE A 133 5.37 -3.70 -8.99
CA ILE A 133 6.09 -4.44 -10.04
C ILE A 133 5.36 -4.32 -11.38
N SER A 134 4.04 -4.49 -11.38
CA SER A 134 3.24 -4.42 -12.62
C SER A 134 3.32 -3.04 -13.28
N VAL A 135 3.18 -1.97 -12.49
CA VAL A 135 3.32 -0.58 -12.96
C VAL A 135 4.75 -0.29 -13.38
N GLY A 136 5.75 -0.80 -12.64
CA GLY A 136 7.17 -0.66 -12.97
C GLY A 136 7.52 -1.30 -14.31
N ILE A 137 7.12 -2.55 -14.53
CA ILE A 137 7.31 -3.25 -15.81
C ILE A 137 6.65 -2.47 -16.96
N TYR A 138 5.43 -1.98 -16.75
CA TYR A 138 4.74 -1.17 -17.75
C TYR A 138 5.53 0.11 -18.06
N TRP A 139 5.99 0.82 -17.04
CA TRP A 139 6.75 2.04 -17.17
C TRP A 139 8.07 1.82 -17.89
N PHE A 140 8.89 0.85 -17.47
CA PHE A 140 10.17 0.55 -18.13
C PHE A 140 9.99 0.18 -19.61
N LYS A 141 8.91 -0.52 -19.97
CA LYS A 141 8.59 -0.86 -21.36
C LYS A 141 8.15 0.34 -22.21
N HIS A 142 7.43 1.30 -21.62
CA HIS A 142 6.90 2.47 -22.35
C HIS A 142 7.76 3.73 -22.19
N ARG A 143 8.82 3.68 -21.38
CA ARG A 143 9.77 4.80 -21.16
C ARG A 143 10.59 5.16 -22.40
N HIS A 144 10.61 4.32 -23.44
CA HIS A 144 11.56 4.41 -24.55
C HIS A 144 11.11 5.19 -25.81
N ASN A 145 10.13 6.11 -25.72
CA ASN A 145 9.61 6.81 -26.91
C ASN A 145 9.63 8.36 -26.89
N ARG A 146 10.43 9.02 -26.04
CA ARG A 146 10.67 10.46 -26.21
C ARG A 146 12.13 10.83 -26.02
N SER A 147 12.94 10.64 -27.06
CA SER A 147 14.08 11.52 -27.27
C SER A 147 13.54 12.92 -27.59
N GLN A 148 13.46 13.78 -26.57
CA GLN A 148 13.09 15.19 -26.71
C GLN A 148 14.19 16.02 -27.43
N PHE A 149 15.23 15.37 -27.92
CA PHE A 149 16.40 15.98 -28.56
C PHE A 149 16.73 15.31 -29.89
N THR A 150 15.78 15.28 -30.83
CA THR A 150 16.15 15.23 -32.25
C THR A 150 16.00 16.65 -32.80
N GLY A 151 16.94 17.50 -32.41
CA GLY A 151 17.20 18.77 -33.08
C GLY A 151 17.69 18.49 -34.50
N ARG A 152 16.76 18.20 -35.40
CA ARG A 152 16.99 18.29 -36.84
C ARG A 152 16.82 19.75 -37.24
N ALA A 153 17.81 20.58 -36.90
CA ALA A 153 18.04 21.81 -37.61
C ALA A 153 18.64 21.42 -38.98
N VAL A 154 17.88 21.66 -40.05
CA VAL A 154 18.41 21.62 -41.41
C VAL A 154 18.77 23.07 -41.74
N VAL A 155 20.06 23.32 -42.00
CA VAL A 155 20.56 24.61 -42.51
C VAL A 155 20.35 24.63 -44.02
#